data_AF-A0A5E4Y299-F1
#
_entry.id   AF-A0A5E4Y299-F1
#
_cell.length_a   1.000
_cell.length_b   1.000
_cell.length_c   1.000
_cell.angle_alpha   90.00
_cell.angle_beta   90.00
_cell.angle_gamma   90.00
#
_symmetry.space_group_name_H-M   'P 1'
#
loop_
_entity.id
_entity.type
_entity.pdbx_description
1 polymer ?
#
loop_
_entity_poly.entity_id
_entity_poly.type
_entity_poly.pdbx_seq_one_letter_code
_entity_poly.pdbx_strand_id
1 'polypeptide(L)'
;MLPEFQTVEEFSVDSEIADATVKVRLRRQINHKPTRYSRGPYWLDLRVGGVHVPHYGVGERFAREAALRFLLEHVKGIAPTRH
;
A
#
# COMPACT_ATOMS: atom_id res chain seq x y z
N MET A 1 -7.83 5.24 22.33
CA MET A 1 -6.74 4.25 22.16
C MET A 1 -6.07 4.57 20.83
N LEU A 2 -4.75 4.77 20.83
CA LEU A 2 -4.01 5.08 19.60
C LEU A 2 -3.90 3.81 18.73
N PRO A 3 -3.91 3.93 17.39
CA PRO A 3 -3.69 2.78 16.53
C PRO A 3 -2.30 2.18 16.76
N GLU A 4 -2.24 0.88 16.97
CA GLU A 4 -0.98 0.13 17.07
C GLU A 4 -0.79 -0.67 15.79
N PHE A 5 0.43 -0.65 15.24
CA PHE A 5 0.72 -1.24 13.94
C PHE A 5 1.83 -2.28 14.00
N GLN A 6 1.63 -3.35 13.25
CA GLN A 6 2.67 -4.29 12.85
C GLN A 6 2.99 -4.04 11.37
N THR A 7 4.28 -3.86 11.04
CA THR A 7 4.72 -3.88 9.64
C THR A 7 4.58 -5.30 9.10
N VAL A 8 3.83 -5.44 8.01
CA VAL A 8 3.65 -6.72 7.31
C VAL A 8 4.70 -6.83 6.21
N GLU A 9 4.79 -5.80 5.37
CA GLU A 9 5.75 -5.72 4.28
C GLU A 9 6.23 -4.27 4.13
N GLU A 10 7.50 -4.11 3.80
CA GLU A 10 8.10 -2.83 3.44
C GLU A 10 9.07 -3.05 2.28
N PHE A 11 8.90 -2.26 1.24
CA PHE A 11 9.66 -2.34 0.01
C PHE A 11 10.08 -0.94 -0.42
N SER A 12 11.32 -0.80 -0.88
CA SER A 12 11.87 0.43 -1.41
C SER A 12 12.85 0.10 -2.53
N VAL A 13 12.66 0.69 -3.70
CA VAL A 13 13.56 0.50 -4.86
C VAL A 13 13.63 1.79 -5.67
N ASP A 14 14.80 2.08 -6.23
CA ASP A 14 14.92 3.11 -7.25
C ASP A 14 14.46 2.53 -8.58
N SER A 15 13.51 3.20 -9.24
CA SER A 15 12.93 2.74 -10.49
C SER A 15 13.36 3.65 -11.63
N GLU A 16 13.97 3.04 -12.65
CA GLU A 16 14.25 3.68 -13.94
C GLU A 16 12.95 4.02 -14.68
N ILE A 17 11.90 3.21 -14.52
CA ILE A 17 10.60 3.42 -15.18
C ILE A 17 9.92 4.68 -14.66
N ALA A 18 10.02 4.93 -13.35
CA ALA A 18 9.39 6.08 -12.71
C ALA A 18 10.34 7.28 -12.54
N ASP A 19 11.62 7.13 -12.93
CA ASP A 19 12.71 8.09 -12.64
C ASP A 19 12.70 8.55 -11.17
N ALA A 20 12.41 7.61 -10.25
CA ALA A 20 12.16 7.92 -8.85
C ALA A 20 12.24 6.69 -7.94
N THR A 21 12.41 6.93 -6.63
CA THR A 21 12.26 5.89 -5.62
C THR A 21 10.79 5.53 -5.44
N VAL A 22 10.49 4.24 -5.60
CA VAL A 22 9.20 3.61 -5.33
C VAL A 22 9.24 2.99 -3.94
N LYS A 23 8.28 3.35 -3.08
CA LYS A 23 8.14 2.78 -1.73
C LYS A 23 6.75 2.22 -1.53
N VAL A 24 6.68 1.03 -0.95
CA VAL A 24 5.44 0.38 -0.55
C VAL A 24 5.57 -0.05 0.89
N ARG A 25 4.61 0.35 1.73
CA ARG A 25 4.57 -0.03 3.14
C ARG A 25 3.19 -0.54 3.48
N LEU A 26 3.10 -1.82 3.80
CA LEU A 26 1.89 -2.47 4.27
C LEU A 26 1.98 -2.71 5.78
N ARG A 27 1.01 -2.18 6.50
CA ARG A 27 0.90 -2.29 7.96
C ARG A 27 -0.45 -2.89 8.32
N ARG A 28 -0.46 -3.71 9.37
CA ARG A 28 -1.68 -4.23 10.01
C ARG A 28 -1.87 -3.56 11.36
N GLN A 29 -3.02 -2.95 11.56
CA GLN A 29 -3.42 -2.40 12.85
C GLN A 29 -3.82 -3.56 13.78
N ILE A 30 -3.05 -3.79 14.84
CA ILE A 30 -3.24 -4.95 15.75
C ILE A 30 -4.44 -4.76 16.69
N ASN A 31 -4.73 -3.52 17.06
CA ASN A 31 -5.86 -3.15 17.91
C ASN A 31 -7.08 -2.65 17.11
N HIS A 32 -7.21 -3.12 15.87
CA HIS A 32 -8.29 -2.74 14.98
C HIS A 32 -9.66 -3.21 15.51
N LYS A 33 -10.62 -2.29 15.56
CA LYS A 33 -12.04 -2.60 15.75
C LYS A 33 -12.78 -2.24 14.46
N PRO A 34 -13.51 -3.18 13.83
CA PRO A 34 -14.30 -2.89 12.66
C PRO A 34 -15.27 -1.73 12.91
N THR A 35 -15.38 -0.82 11.94
CA THR A 35 -16.34 0.29 11.97
C THR A 35 -17.04 0.41 10.62
N ARG A 36 -18.12 1.20 10.55
CA ARG A 36 -18.79 1.49 9.28
C ARG A 36 -17.88 2.13 8.21
N TYR A 37 -16.72 2.68 8.62
CA TYR A 37 -15.77 3.37 7.76
C TYR A 37 -14.48 2.61 7.50
N SER A 38 -14.24 1.49 8.20
CA SER A 38 -13.02 0.71 8.09
C SER A 38 -13.38 -0.75 7.89
N ARG A 39 -13.13 -1.22 6.67
CA ARG A 39 -13.47 -2.56 6.18
C ARG A 39 -12.42 -3.60 6.57
N GLY A 40 -11.27 -3.19 7.10
CA GLY A 40 -10.25 -4.11 7.58
C GLY A 40 -9.10 -3.43 8.31
N PRO A 41 -8.20 -4.23 8.91
CA PRO A 41 -7.13 -3.71 9.76
C PRO A 41 -5.93 -3.19 8.97
N TYR A 42 -5.94 -3.16 7.63
CA TYR A 42 -4.75 -2.88 6.85
C TYR A 42 -4.63 -1.41 6.43
N TRP A 43 -3.40 -0.92 6.49
CA TRP A 43 -2.97 0.41 6.09
C TRP A 43 -1.83 0.25 5.10
N LEU A 44 -2.02 0.76 3.89
CA LEU A 44 -1.06 0.68 2.80
C LEU A 44 -0.64 2.10 2.42
N ASP A 45 0.67 2.35 2.42
CA ASP A 45 1.26 3.59 1.93
C ASP A 45 2.07 3.29 0.67
N LEU A 46 1.65 3.88 -0.45
CA LEU A 46 2.33 3.78 -1.74
C LEU A 46 2.98 5.13 -2.06
N ARG A 47 4.26 5.13 -2.46
CA ARG A 47 4.97 6.35 -2.84
C ARG A 47 5.80 6.15 -4.09
N VAL A 48 5.82 7.16 -4.94
CA VAL A 48 6.69 7.24 -6.11
C VAL A 48 7.16 8.69 -6.24
N GLY A 49 8.46 8.91 -6.06
CA GLY A 49 9.01 10.27 -5.95
C GLY A 49 8.31 11.09 -4.86
N GLY A 50 7.77 12.25 -5.22
CA GLY A 50 7.03 13.13 -4.31
C GLY A 50 5.56 12.75 -4.09
N VAL A 51 5.03 11.75 -4.79
CA VAL A 51 3.60 11.37 -4.73
C VAL A 51 3.38 10.33 -3.64
N HIS A 52 2.32 10.51 -2.84
CA HIS A 52 1.87 9.56 -1.82
C HIS A 52 0.39 9.19 -2.05
N VAL A 53 0.13 7.88 -2.20
CA VAL A 53 -1.20 7.31 -2.40
C VAL A 53 -1.52 6.37 -1.23
N PRO A 54 -2.25 6.85 -0.21
CA PRO A 54 -2.60 6.04 0.94
C PRO A 54 -3.91 5.25 0.77
N HIS A 55 -3.95 4.04 1.34
CA HIS A 55 -5.18 3.27 1.54
C HIS A 55 -5.29 2.83 3.00
N TYR A 56 -6.30 3.34 3.72
CA TYR A 56 -6.50 3.07 5.14
C TYR A 56 -7.78 2.30 5.39
N GLY A 57 -7.75 1.39 6.37
CA GLY A 57 -8.93 0.66 6.78
C GLY A 57 -9.43 -0.32 5.73
N VAL A 58 -8.52 -0.92 4.96
CA VAL A 58 -8.83 -1.83 3.86
C VAL A 58 -8.66 -3.30 4.29
N GLY A 59 -9.30 -4.20 3.54
CA GLY A 59 -9.08 -5.64 3.70
C GLY A 59 -7.71 -6.07 3.16
N GLU A 60 -7.20 -7.21 3.63
CA GLU A 60 -5.88 -7.72 3.25
C GLU A 60 -5.74 -7.90 1.74
N ARG A 61 -6.74 -8.55 1.12
CA ARG A 61 -6.75 -8.82 -0.32
C ARG A 61 -6.60 -7.54 -1.13
N PHE A 62 -7.38 -6.52 -0.80
CA PHE A 62 -7.30 -5.21 -1.46
C PHE A 62 -5.91 -4.60 -1.27
N ALA A 63 -5.38 -4.61 -0.05
CA ALA A 63 -4.09 -4.01 0.24
C ALA A 63 -2.95 -4.69 -0.55
N ARG A 64 -2.94 -6.03 -0.60
CA ARG A 64 -1.95 -6.80 -1.37
C ARG A 64 -2.10 -6.58 -2.87
N GLU A 65 -3.31 -6.62 -3.40
CA GLU A 65 -3.56 -6.37 -4.83
C GLU A 65 -3.16 -4.95 -5.24
N ALA A 66 -3.49 -3.94 -4.44
CA ALA A 66 -3.10 -2.55 -4.70
C ALA A 66 -1.57 -2.38 -4.66
N ALA A 67 -0.90 -2.99 -3.69
CA ALA A 67 0.57 -2.99 -3.59
C ALA A 67 1.22 -3.61 -4.84
N LEU A 68 0.76 -4.80 -5.25
CA LEU A 68 1.29 -5.49 -6.43
C LEU A 68 1.06 -4.69 -7.71
N ARG A 69 -0.13 -4.12 -7.90
CA ARG A 69 -0.43 -3.28 -9.07
C ARG A 69 0.49 -2.05 -9.13
N PHE A 70 0.69 -1.40 -7.99
CA PHE A 70 1.58 -0.23 -7.89
C PHE A 70 3.03 -0.58 -8.25
N LEU A 71 3.52 -1.73 -7.78
CA LEU A 71 4.85 -2.21 -8.14
C LEU A 71 4.95 -2.59 -9.63
N LEU A 72 3.94 -3.27 -10.18
CA LEU A 72 3.91 -3.59 -11.61
C LEU A 72 3.96 -2.33 -12.47
N GLU A 73 3.18 -1.31 -12.12
CA GLU A 73 3.12 -0.05 -12.84
C GLU A 73 4.45 0.70 -12.76
N HIS A 74 4.96 0.93 -11.55
CA HIS A 74 6.09 1.84 -11.36
C HIS A 74 7.46 1.16 -11.38
N VAL A 75 7.56 -0.16 -11.26
CA VAL A 75 8.84 -0.89 -11.32
C VAL A 75 8.97 -1.67 -12.63
N LYS A 76 7.86 -2.16 -13.21
CA LYS A 76 7.88 -2.96 -14.44
C LYS A 76 7.27 -2.25 -15.65
N GLY A 77 6.65 -1.09 -15.48
CA GLY A 77 5.98 -0.39 -16.58
C GLY A 77 4.71 -1.10 -17.08
N ILE A 78 4.17 -2.02 -16.29
CA ILE A 78 2.96 -2.79 -16.63
C ILE A 78 1.79 -2.15 -15.91
N ALA A 79 0.83 -1.56 -16.64
CA ALA A 79 -0.36 -0.94 -16.08
C ALA A 79 -1.57 -1.91 -16.12
N PRO A 80 -1.82 -2.73 -15.06
CA PRO A 80 -2.97 -3.63 -15.03
C PRO A 80 -4.29 -2.87 -14.92
N THR A 81 -5.25 -3.23 -15.76
CA THR A 81 -6.59 -2.62 -15.78
C THR A 81 -7.32 -2.81 -14.45
N ARG A 82 -8.04 -1.77 -14.02
CA ARG A 82 -8.98 -1.85 -12.88
C ARG A 82 -10.22 -2.58 -13.39
N HIS A 83 -10.57 -3.71 -12.76
CA HIS A 83 -11.82 -4.43 -13.01
C HIS A 83 -12.88 -3.96 -12.02
#